data_AF-A0A4P9XYP6-F1
#
_entry.id   AF-A0A4P9XYP6-F1
#
_cell.length_a   1.000
_cell.length_b   1.000
_cell.length_c   1.000
_cell.angle_alpha   90.00
_cell.angle_beta   90.00
_cell.angle_gamma   90.00
#
_symmetry.space_group_name_H-M   'P 1'
#
loop_
_entity.id
_entity.type
_entity.pdbx_description
1 polymer ?
#
loop_
_entity_poly.entity_id
_entity_poly.type
_entity_poly.pdbx_seq_one_letter_code
_entity_poly.pdbx_strand_id
1 'polypeptide(L)'
;EIVETSESLIEKGDASAARSTATPQDPAVIQYLLREWKSSDIGKSLDTLARSGPESGKVGYSKEQRKYHSTFLTQIPVLTKRAWSNAWRNEMVVKVKFFEIIFIGFFIDSIFWKIPEKGLDSQIQNRSGVLFFLIVNQVFTYSMGNLMTFYQERLVFEREYSSGMYSLPSYFISKAIVEVPFSIILPLLMVVVTYFAIGLQVAADKFFLCAITVILQAICGAALGLFASCTFKDINVAHAFVPMFLLPLMIFSGLFVNLSQVQAWIRWVQWISPMKYGYVALIKNEFTGLDIGGVPGEQLFGQLGLEGQGSVAVNIIACLGYCILLWIAAYMGLWKLVASSRQSIKSRKQA
;
A
#
# COMPACT_ATOMS: atom_id res chain seq x y z
N GLU A 1 7.32 20.55 -54.36
CA GLU A 1 6.33 21.33 -55.12
C GLU A 1 5.34 22.12 -54.26
N ILE A 2 4.34 21.53 -53.57
CA ILE A 2 3.30 22.34 -52.87
C ILE A 2 3.89 23.22 -51.73
N VAL A 3 4.82 22.69 -50.95
CA VAL A 3 5.48 23.41 -49.83
C VAL A 3 6.34 24.58 -50.33
N GLU A 4 7.16 24.34 -51.37
CA GLU A 4 7.99 25.36 -52.05
C GLU A 4 7.16 26.48 -52.67
N THR A 5 5.97 26.14 -53.18
CA THR A 5 5.03 27.12 -53.75
C THR A 5 4.40 27.99 -52.66
N SER A 6 4.17 27.44 -51.47
CA SER A 6 3.60 28.20 -50.35
C SER A 6 4.59 29.18 -49.71
N GLU A 7 5.86 28.77 -49.53
CA GLU A 7 6.92 29.63 -48.99
C GLU A 7 7.19 30.83 -49.91
N SER A 8 7.25 30.60 -51.23
CA SER A 8 7.50 31.65 -52.22
C SER A 8 6.33 32.65 -52.38
N LEU A 9 5.09 32.24 -52.09
CA LEU A 9 3.91 33.13 -52.09
C LEU A 9 3.84 34.00 -50.82
N ILE A 10 4.28 33.46 -49.67
CA ILE A 10 4.36 34.21 -48.41
C ILE A 10 5.46 35.27 -48.48
N GLU A 11 6.61 34.97 -49.10
CA GLU A 11 7.73 35.90 -49.26
C GLU A 11 7.40 37.10 -50.17
N LYS A 12 6.44 36.93 -51.10
CA LYS A 12 5.96 37.98 -52.03
C LYS A 12 4.80 38.83 -51.50
N GLY A 13 4.38 38.65 -50.25
CA GLY A 13 3.35 39.48 -49.62
C GLY A 13 1.91 39.19 -50.05
N ASP A 14 1.67 38.16 -50.86
CA ASP A 14 0.34 37.81 -51.38
C ASP A 14 -0.38 36.81 -50.45
N ALA A 15 -0.65 37.26 -49.23
CA ALA A 15 -1.25 36.45 -48.16
C ALA A 15 -2.65 35.90 -48.48
N SER A 16 -3.31 36.43 -49.51
CA SER A 16 -4.63 35.99 -49.97
C SER A 16 -4.58 34.65 -50.73
N ALA A 17 -3.53 34.41 -51.52
CA ALA A 17 -3.40 33.21 -52.35
C ALA A 17 -3.02 31.96 -51.52
N ALA A 18 -2.14 32.14 -50.52
CA ALA A 18 -1.69 31.07 -49.62
C ALA A 18 -2.79 30.54 -48.66
N ARG A 19 -3.85 31.32 -48.42
CA ARG A 19 -5.00 30.91 -47.58
C ARG A 19 -5.84 29.79 -48.20
N SER A 20 -5.77 29.58 -49.51
CA SER A 20 -6.64 28.63 -50.21
C SER A 20 -6.10 27.20 -50.28
N THR A 21 -4.79 26.98 -50.06
CA THR A 21 -4.12 25.69 -50.29
C THR A 21 -3.44 25.09 -49.06
N ALA A 22 -3.28 25.84 -47.97
CA ALA A 22 -2.60 25.35 -46.78
C ALA A 22 -3.58 24.76 -45.76
N THR A 23 -3.43 23.46 -45.46
CA THR A 23 -4.07 22.85 -44.28
C THR A 23 -3.50 23.47 -42.99
N PRO A 24 -4.30 23.62 -41.91
CA PRO A 24 -3.90 24.29 -40.66
C PRO A 24 -2.67 23.72 -39.93
N GLN A 25 -2.14 22.57 -40.38
CA GLN A 25 -1.00 21.86 -39.80
C GLN A 25 0.30 21.99 -40.63
N ASP A 26 0.30 22.81 -41.68
CA ASP A 26 1.51 23.03 -42.48
C ASP A 26 2.60 23.75 -41.64
N PRO A 27 3.79 23.16 -41.49
CA PRO A 27 4.89 23.76 -40.73
C PRO A 27 5.26 25.17 -41.17
N ALA A 28 5.14 25.49 -42.47
CA ALA A 28 5.48 26.80 -43.01
C ALA A 28 4.50 27.88 -42.52
N VAL A 29 3.21 27.55 -42.47
CA VAL A 29 2.16 28.45 -41.96
C VAL A 29 2.31 28.66 -40.45
N ILE A 30 2.65 27.62 -39.70
CA ILE A 30 2.91 27.73 -38.26
C ILE A 30 4.10 28.68 -38.00
N GLN A 31 5.19 28.53 -38.76
CA GLN A 31 6.36 29.41 -38.60
C GLN A 31 6.06 30.87 -39.00
N TYR A 32 5.30 31.08 -40.07
CA TYR A 32 4.84 32.40 -40.47
C TYR A 32 3.98 33.05 -39.37
N LEU A 33 2.97 32.34 -38.87
CA LEU A 33 2.10 32.84 -37.80
C LEU A 33 2.85 33.13 -36.49
N LEU A 34 3.85 32.30 -36.13
CA LEU A 34 4.70 32.56 -34.97
C LEU A 34 5.57 33.79 -35.14
N ARG A 35 6.09 34.03 -36.35
CA ARG A 35 6.88 35.22 -36.68
C ARG A 35 6.01 36.47 -36.62
N GLU A 36 4.82 36.42 -37.21
CA GLU A 36 3.89 37.53 -37.27
C GLU A 36 3.28 37.86 -35.90
N TRP A 37 3.01 36.83 -35.09
CA TRP A 37 2.60 37.02 -33.70
C TRP A 37 3.67 37.76 -32.89
N LYS A 38 4.94 37.37 -33.02
CA LYS A 38 6.06 38.02 -32.33
C LYS A 38 6.31 39.46 -32.82
N SER A 39 6.04 39.76 -34.09
CA SER A 39 6.20 41.10 -34.65
C SER A 39 5.02 42.02 -34.32
N SER A 40 3.83 41.46 -34.07
CA SER A 40 2.61 42.21 -33.74
C SER A 40 2.73 43.02 -32.44
N ASP A 41 2.01 44.15 -32.39
CA ASP A 41 1.98 45.03 -31.21
C ASP A 41 1.36 44.33 -29.99
N ILE A 42 0.39 43.44 -30.22
CA ILE A 42 -0.23 42.61 -29.18
C ILE A 42 0.80 41.62 -28.61
N GLY A 43 1.55 40.93 -29.47
CA GLY A 43 2.59 39.99 -29.04
C GLY A 43 3.72 40.68 -28.26
N LYS A 44 4.17 41.84 -28.72
CA LYS A 44 5.19 42.65 -28.03
C LYS A 44 4.70 43.19 -26.69
N SER A 45 3.45 43.68 -26.61
CA SER A 45 2.86 44.18 -25.37
C SER A 45 2.62 43.08 -24.33
N LEU A 46 2.24 41.88 -24.76
CA LEU A 46 2.15 40.71 -23.87
C LEU A 46 3.52 40.19 -23.44
N ASP A 47 4.53 40.20 -24.32
CA ASP A 47 5.90 39.80 -23.97
C ASP A 47 6.54 40.82 -23.02
N THR A 48 6.32 42.12 -23.21
CA THR A 48 6.73 43.13 -22.24
C THR A 48 5.99 42.97 -20.93
N LEU A 49 4.67 42.72 -20.94
CA LEU A 49 3.88 42.48 -19.71
C LEU A 49 4.28 41.20 -18.97
N ALA A 50 4.67 40.16 -19.71
CA ALA A 50 5.17 38.91 -19.16
C ALA A 50 6.60 39.05 -18.58
N ARG A 51 7.45 39.89 -19.18
CA ARG A 51 8.82 40.17 -18.73
C ARG A 51 8.89 41.25 -17.67
N SER A 52 7.96 42.20 -17.67
CA SER A 52 7.81 43.25 -16.67
C SER A 52 7.18 42.68 -15.41
N GLY A 53 7.78 41.59 -14.89
CA GLY A 53 7.35 40.93 -13.68
C GLY A 53 6.92 41.98 -12.63
N PRO A 54 5.79 41.76 -11.95
CA PRO A 54 5.01 42.79 -11.27
C PRO A 54 5.87 43.82 -10.55
N GLU A 55 5.67 45.09 -10.88
CA GLU A 55 6.41 46.20 -10.29
C GLU A 55 6.30 46.18 -8.75
N SER A 56 7.46 46.16 -8.10
CA SER A 56 7.65 46.47 -6.68
C SER A 56 6.96 45.52 -5.67
N GLY A 57 7.74 44.59 -5.14
CA GLY A 57 7.68 44.17 -3.73
C GLY A 57 6.44 43.40 -3.23
N LYS A 58 5.41 43.15 -4.06
CA LYS A 58 4.18 42.45 -3.66
C LYS A 58 3.81 41.23 -4.50
N VAL A 59 4.66 40.78 -5.40
CA VAL A 59 4.43 39.55 -6.17
C VAL A 59 5.69 38.71 -6.27
N GLY A 60 6.08 38.18 -5.11
CA GLY A 60 6.70 36.87 -4.98
C GLY A 60 5.77 36.04 -4.11
N TYR A 61 5.90 34.71 -4.12
CA TYR A 61 5.08 33.80 -3.30
C TYR A 61 4.98 34.32 -1.85
N SER A 62 3.89 35.01 -1.52
CA SER A 62 3.64 35.52 -0.16
C SER A 62 3.42 34.32 0.75
N LYS A 63 3.70 34.45 2.05
CA LYS A 63 3.27 33.44 3.05
C LYS A 63 1.76 33.17 2.97
N GLU A 64 0.98 34.06 2.38
CA GLU A 64 -0.45 33.91 2.08
C GLU A 64 -0.75 33.05 0.84
N GLN A 65 0.19 32.89 -0.09
CA GLN A 65 0.15 31.90 -1.18
C GLN A 65 0.64 30.53 -0.70
N ARG A 66 0.27 30.13 0.53
CA ARG A 66 0.47 28.74 0.99
C ARG A 66 -0.11 27.82 -0.09
N LYS A 67 0.64 26.80 -0.49
CA LYS A 67 0.12 25.70 -1.31
C LYS A 67 -1.18 25.12 -0.73
N TYR A 68 -1.40 25.27 0.58
CA TYR A 68 -2.57 24.81 1.31
C TYR A 68 -3.18 25.94 2.15
N HIS A 69 -4.42 26.33 1.85
CA HIS A 69 -5.13 27.40 2.56
C HIS A 69 -5.57 26.99 3.99
N SER A 70 -5.65 25.68 4.28
CA SER A 70 -6.12 25.14 5.56
C SER A 70 -4.97 24.53 6.40
N THR A 71 -5.12 24.52 7.73
CA THR A 71 -4.14 23.96 8.68
C THR A 71 -4.22 22.43 8.69
N PHE A 72 -3.10 21.76 8.97
CA PHE A 72 -2.99 20.30 9.05
C PHE A 72 -4.09 19.63 9.90
N LEU A 73 -4.38 20.19 11.08
CA LEU A 73 -5.42 19.68 12.00
C LEU A 73 -6.84 19.87 11.48
N THR A 74 -7.07 20.84 10.59
CA THR A 74 -8.37 21.01 9.93
C THR A 74 -8.54 20.09 8.72
N GLN A 75 -7.42 19.69 8.08
CA GLN A 75 -7.45 18.79 6.93
C GLN A 75 -7.79 17.35 7.33
N ILE A 76 -7.23 16.85 8.44
CA ILE A 76 -7.41 15.45 8.85
C ILE A 76 -8.87 15.06 9.04
N PRO A 77 -9.69 15.74 9.87
CA PRO A 77 -11.07 15.32 10.12
C PRO A 77 -11.92 15.30 8.85
N VAL A 78 -11.71 16.26 7.95
CA VAL A 78 -12.44 16.35 6.67
C VAL A 78 -12.05 15.19 5.76
N LEU A 79 -10.75 14.92 5.62
CA LEU A 79 -10.25 13.82 4.80
C LEU A 79 -10.63 12.46 5.39
N THR A 80 -10.56 12.29 6.71
CA THR A 80 -11.01 11.07 7.41
C THR A 80 -12.49 10.85 7.22
N LYS A 81 -13.35 11.87 7.42
CA LYS A 81 -14.80 11.75 7.18
C LYS A 81 -15.10 11.33 5.74
N ARG A 82 -14.39 11.92 4.77
CA ARG A 82 -14.53 11.55 3.35
C ARG A 82 -14.08 10.11 3.10
N ALA A 83 -12.90 9.73 3.57
CA ALA A 83 -12.35 8.39 3.37
C ALA A 83 -13.20 7.32 4.06
N TRP A 84 -13.73 7.61 5.25
CA TRP A 84 -14.66 6.74 5.96
C TRP A 84 -15.96 6.55 5.19
N SER A 85 -16.55 7.65 4.71
CA SER A 85 -17.75 7.59 3.86
C SER A 85 -17.48 6.83 2.56
N ASN A 86 -16.29 6.95 1.96
CA ASN A 86 -15.93 6.22 0.75
C ASN A 86 -15.83 4.71 1.03
N ALA A 87 -15.20 4.34 2.13
CA ALA A 87 -15.05 2.94 2.54
C ALA A 87 -16.41 2.25 2.73
N TRP A 88 -17.35 2.91 3.41
CA TRP A 88 -18.69 2.36 3.65
C TRP A 88 -19.61 2.37 2.43
N ARG A 89 -19.49 3.38 1.55
CA ARG A 89 -20.29 3.47 0.33
C ARG A 89 -19.83 2.50 -0.75
N ASN A 90 -18.60 2.01 -0.68
CA ASN A 90 -18.15 0.92 -1.55
C ASN A 90 -18.72 -0.41 -1.06
N GLU A 91 -20.03 -0.58 -1.22
CA GLU A 91 -20.78 -1.74 -0.72
C GLU A 91 -20.24 -3.06 -1.24
N MET A 92 -19.74 -3.09 -2.48
CA MET A 92 -19.16 -4.29 -3.07
C MET A 92 -17.93 -4.73 -2.28
N VAL A 93 -16.98 -3.83 -2.02
CA VAL A 93 -15.77 -4.16 -1.26
C VAL A 93 -16.11 -4.57 0.17
N VAL A 94 -17.04 -3.88 0.82
CA VAL A 94 -17.47 -4.23 2.18
C VAL A 94 -18.12 -5.62 2.21
N LYS A 95 -19.09 -5.89 1.32
CA LYS A 95 -19.77 -7.20 1.24
C LYS A 95 -18.79 -8.33 0.95
N VAL A 96 -17.85 -8.12 0.05
CA VAL A 96 -16.81 -9.12 -0.28
C VAL A 96 -15.92 -9.39 0.93
N LYS A 97 -15.46 -8.35 1.66
CA LYS A 97 -14.65 -8.52 2.88
C LYS A 97 -15.38 -9.35 3.95
N PHE A 98 -16.66 -9.07 4.19
CA PHE A 98 -17.47 -9.85 5.14
C PHE A 98 -17.69 -11.29 4.67
N PHE A 99 -18.02 -11.50 3.40
CA PHE A 99 -18.20 -12.83 2.83
C PHE A 99 -16.90 -13.65 2.89
N GLU A 100 -15.77 -13.05 2.56
CA GLU A 100 -14.45 -13.68 2.63
C GLU A 100 -14.15 -14.19 4.04
N ILE A 101 -14.40 -13.39 5.07
CA ILE A 101 -14.16 -13.79 6.47
C ILE A 101 -15.04 -14.97 6.87
N ILE A 102 -16.33 -14.93 6.54
CA ILE A 102 -17.27 -16.01 6.86
C ILE A 102 -16.85 -17.29 6.11
N PHE A 103 -16.54 -17.17 4.83
CA PHE A 103 -16.17 -18.29 3.97
C PHE A 103 -14.86 -18.93 4.41
N ILE A 104 -13.80 -18.14 4.60
CA ILE A 104 -12.49 -18.65 5.02
C ILE A 104 -12.55 -19.18 6.45
N GLY A 105 -13.25 -18.49 7.37
CA GLY A 105 -13.44 -18.97 8.74
C GLY A 105 -14.12 -20.35 8.75
N PHE A 106 -15.27 -20.48 8.08
CA PHE A 106 -15.96 -21.77 7.98
C PHE A 106 -15.13 -22.85 7.28
N PHE A 107 -14.34 -22.47 6.26
CA PHE A 107 -13.46 -23.39 5.56
C PHE A 107 -12.35 -23.93 6.48
N ILE A 108 -11.70 -23.06 7.27
CA ILE A 108 -10.71 -23.48 8.27
C ILE A 108 -11.38 -24.37 9.32
N ASP A 109 -12.53 -23.94 9.84
CA ASP A 109 -13.25 -24.65 10.91
C ASP A 109 -13.69 -26.04 10.45
N SER A 110 -14.08 -26.19 9.19
CA SER A 110 -14.47 -27.50 8.61
C SER A 110 -13.29 -28.47 8.52
N ILE A 111 -12.08 -27.98 8.29
CA ILE A 111 -10.87 -28.81 8.16
C ILE A 111 -10.31 -29.16 9.53
N PHE A 112 -10.24 -28.18 10.44
CA PHE A 112 -9.59 -28.29 11.74
C PHE A 112 -10.60 -28.40 12.90
N TRP A 113 -11.82 -28.84 12.61
CA TRP A 113 -12.90 -28.94 13.59
C TRP A 113 -12.47 -29.77 14.79
N LYS A 114 -12.43 -29.14 15.97
CA LYS A 114 -12.04 -29.76 17.26
C LYS A 114 -10.90 -30.76 17.08
N ILE A 115 -9.67 -30.25 16.96
CA ILE A 115 -8.45 -31.03 16.70
C ILE A 115 -8.54 -32.37 17.45
N PRO A 116 -8.78 -33.48 16.72
CA PRO A 116 -9.05 -34.76 17.36
C PRO A 116 -7.87 -35.18 18.23
N GLU A 117 -8.13 -35.89 19.32
CA GLU A 117 -7.12 -36.59 20.13
C GLU A 117 -6.49 -37.79 19.38
N LYS A 118 -6.24 -37.64 18.08
CA LYS A 118 -5.43 -38.57 17.29
C LYS A 118 -3.95 -38.37 17.68
N GLY A 119 -3.07 -39.29 17.30
CA GLY A 119 -1.70 -39.37 17.83
C GLY A 119 -0.92 -38.04 17.90
N LEU A 120 0.06 -38.00 18.82
CA LEU A 120 0.86 -36.83 19.19
C LEU A 120 1.30 -35.97 17.98
N ASP A 121 1.90 -36.60 16.97
CA ASP A 121 2.42 -35.91 15.78
C ASP A 121 1.31 -35.21 14.97
N SER A 122 0.12 -35.84 14.88
CA SER A 122 -1.02 -35.27 14.17
C SER A 122 -1.56 -34.04 14.86
N GLN A 123 -1.61 -34.03 16.20
CA GLN A 123 -2.05 -32.86 16.96
C GLN A 123 -1.09 -31.69 16.80
N ILE A 124 0.22 -31.95 16.90
CA ILE A 124 1.25 -30.94 16.71
C ILE A 124 1.17 -30.35 15.31
N GLN A 125 1.07 -31.20 14.28
CA GLN A 125 0.98 -30.78 12.89
C GLN A 125 -0.30 -29.96 12.61
N ASN A 126 -1.45 -30.39 13.14
CA ASN A 126 -2.72 -29.69 12.93
C ASN A 126 -2.73 -28.31 13.61
N ARG A 127 -2.28 -28.22 14.88
CA ARG A 127 -2.16 -26.92 15.59
C ARG A 127 -1.16 -26.01 14.88
N SER A 128 -0.02 -26.55 14.47
CA SER A 128 1.01 -25.77 13.79
C SER A 128 0.54 -25.27 12.42
N GLY A 129 -0.09 -26.15 11.64
CA GLY A 129 -0.61 -25.83 10.31
C GLY A 129 -1.70 -24.77 10.34
N VAL A 130 -2.65 -24.85 11.29
CA VAL A 130 -3.75 -23.89 11.36
C VAL A 130 -3.29 -22.51 11.83
N LEU A 131 -2.41 -22.44 12.83
CA LEU A 131 -1.83 -21.17 13.29
C LEU A 131 -0.98 -20.52 12.20
N PHE A 132 -0.23 -21.31 11.46
CA PHE A 132 0.50 -20.83 10.29
C PHE A 132 -0.44 -20.28 9.21
N PHE A 133 -1.49 -21.03 8.88
CA PHE A 133 -2.47 -20.62 7.87
C PHE A 133 -3.15 -19.30 8.24
N LEU A 134 -3.54 -19.12 9.50
CA LEU A 134 -4.11 -17.86 10.00
C LEU A 134 -3.19 -16.67 9.72
N ILE A 135 -1.90 -16.79 10.05
CA ILE A 135 -0.90 -15.73 9.84
C ILE A 135 -0.75 -15.41 8.36
N VAL A 136 -0.53 -16.42 7.52
CA VAL A 136 -0.33 -16.23 6.08
C VAL A 136 -1.58 -15.64 5.43
N ASN A 137 -2.76 -16.15 5.76
CA ASN A 137 -4.02 -15.68 5.24
C ASN A 137 -4.22 -14.18 5.53
N GLN A 138 -4.00 -13.73 6.76
CA GLN A 138 -4.12 -12.31 7.10
C GLN A 138 -3.16 -11.44 6.28
N VAL A 139 -1.88 -11.80 6.20
CA VAL A 139 -0.91 -10.99 5.46
C VAL A 139 -1.30 -10.91 3.98
N PHE A 140 -1.69 -12.02 3.36
CA PHE A 140 -2.08 -12.06 1.95
C PHE A 140 -3.37 -11.28 1.66
N THR A 141 -4.45 -11.55 2.40
CA THR A 141 -5.75 -10.91 2.20
C THR A 141 -5.64 -9.39 2.33
N TYR A 142 -4.97 -8.90 3.38
CA TYR A 142 -4.83 -7.45 3.58
C TYR A 142 -3.87 -6.80 2.60
N SER A 143 -2.79 -7.48 2.19
CA SER A 143 -1.87 -6.96 1.18
C SER A 143 -2.58 -6.76 -0.17
N MET A 144 -3.35 -7.76 -0.62
CA MET A 144 -4.05 -7.68 -1.89
C MET A 144 -5.24 -6.71 -1.85
N GLY A 145 -6.02 -6.75 -0.77
CA GLY A 145 -7.18 -5.88 -0.60
C GLY A 145 -6.81 -4.39 -0.58
N ASN A 146 -5.74 -4.04 0.14
CA ASN A 146 -5.28 -2.64 0.21
C ASN A 146 -4.51 -2.18 -1.01
N LEU A 147 -3.80 -3.09 -1.68
CA LEU A 147 -3.21 -2.79 -2.97
C LEU A 147 -4.30 -2.35 -3.97
N MET A 148 -5.36 -3.15 -4.13
CA MET A 148 -6.43 -2.85 -5.08
C MET A 148 -7.18 -1.56 -4.73
N THR A 149 -7.60 -1.44 -3.46
CA THR A 149 -8.38 -0.28 -2.99
C THR A 149 -7.58 1.01 -3.13
N PHE A 150 -6.31 1.02 -2.71
CA PHE A 150 -5.49 2.22 -2.81
C PHE A 150 -5.11 2.56 -4.25
N TYR A 151 -4.85 1.56 -5.10
CA TYR A 151 -4.52 1.80 -6.51
C TYR A 151 -5.62 2.61 -7.22
N GLN A 152 -6.89 2.27 -6.96
CA GLN A 152 -8.04 3.01 -7.51
C GLN A 152 -8.15 4.43 -6.94
N GLU A 153 -7.94 4.60 -5.63
CA GLU A 153 -7.99 5.92 -4.98
C GLU A 153 -6.82 6.83 -5.37
N ARG A 154 -5.68 6.24 -5.75
CA ARG A 154 -4.43 6.95 -6.07
C ARG A 154 -4.61 8.00 -7.15
N LEU A 155 -5.37 7.70 -8.20
CA LEU A 155 -5.62 8.62 -9.31
C LEU A 155 -6.34 9.90 -8.85
N VAL A 156 -7.33 9.74 -7.97
CA VAL A 156 -8.03 10.87 -7.36
C VAL A 156 -7.05 11.64 -6.49
N PHE A 157 -6.31 10.95 -5.63
CA PHE A 157 -5.32 11.57 -4.75
C PHE A 157 -4.28 12.40 -5.52
N GLU A 158 -3.71 11.88 -6.61
CA GLU A 158 -2.70 12.57 -7.42
C GLU A 158 -3.25 13.88 -8.01
N ARG A 159 -4.50 13.85 -8.51
CA ARG A 159 -5.20 15.04 -9.04
C ARG A 159 -5.46 16.09 -7.97
N GLU A 160 -5.90 15.65 -6.80
CA GLU A 160 -6.22 16.54 -5.68
C GLU A 160 -4.96 17.16 -5.07
N TYR A 161 -3.89 16.38 -4.98
CA TYR A 161 -2.61 16.84 -4.48
C TYR A 161 -1.90 17.81 -5.44
N SER A 162 -2.01 17.58 -6.76
CA SER A 162 -1.46 18.48 -7.78
C SER A 162 -2.18 19.83 -7.80
N SER A 163 -3.48 19.83 -7.48
CA SER A 163 -4.31 21.02 -7.30
C SER A 163 -4.05 21.77 -5.98
N GLY A 164 -3.21 21.23 -5.09
CA GLY A 164 -2.88 21.90 -3.82
C GLY A 164 -4.00 21.86 -2.78
N MET A 165 -4.92 20.88 -2.83
CA MET A 165 -6.06 20.87 -1.90
C MET A 165 -5.69 20.46 -0.45
N TYR A 166 -4.70 19.58 -0.27
CA TYR A 166 -4.26 19.13 1.06
C TYR A 166 -2.82 18.63 1.09
N SER A 167 -2.22 18.61 2.28
CA SER A 167 -0.86 18.14 2.48
C SER A 167 -0.76 16.60 2.39
N LEU A 168 0.38 16.11 1.93
CA LEU A 168 0.67 14.67 1.86
C LEU A 168 0.50 13.95 3.21
N PRO A 169 1.10 14.43 4.32
CA PRO A 169 0.94 13.76 5.61
C PRO A 169 -0.50 13.79 6.12
N SER A 170 -1.28 14.85 5.83
CA SER A 170 -2.71 14.88 6.21
C SER A 170 -3.48 13.76 5.53
N TYR A 171 -3.26 13.53 4.24
CA TYR A 171 -3.91 12.45 3.50
C TYR A 171 -3.51 11.07 4.04
N PHE A 172 -2.21 10.84 4.22
CA PHE A 172 -1.70 9.54 4.67
C PHE A 172 -2.24 9.16 6.05
N ILE A 173 -2.20 10.10 7.01
CA ILE A 173 -2.72 9.88 8.36
C ILE A 173 -4.24 9.66 8.32
N SER A 174 -4.97 10.44 7.51
CA SER A 174 -6.42 10.27 7.39
C SER A 174 -6.77 8.88 6.84
N LYS A 175 -6.02 8.37 5.87
CA LYS A 175 -6.19 7.02 5.32
C LYS A 175 -5.85 5.95 6.37
N ALA A 176 -4.75 6.11 7.10
CA ALA A 176 -4.36 5.18 8.17
C ALA A 176 -5.43 5.09 9.28
N ILE A 177 -6.00 6.23 9.69
CA ILE A 177 -7.09 6.28 10.69
C ILE A 177 -8.33 5.50 10.23
N VAL A 178 -8.63 5.51 8.93
CA VAL A 178 -9.77 4.74 8.38
C VAL A 178 -9.43 3.26 8.25
N GLU A 179 -8.21 2.93 7.84
CA GLU A 179 -7.80 1.56 7.55
C GLU A 179 -7.60 0.71 8.83
N VAL A 180 -6.98 1.30 9.86
CA VAL A 180 -6.65 0.59 11.11
C VAL A 180 -7.87 -0.05 11.78
N PRO A 181 -9.03 0.62 11.93
CA PRO A 181 -10.25 0.00 12.46
C PRO A 181 -10.70 -1.24 11.68
N PHE A 182 -10.64 -1.22 10.34
CA PHE A 182 -11.00 -2.39 9.54
C PHE A 182 -10.00 -3.54 9.76
N SER A 183 -8.70 -3.22 9.81
CA SER A 183 -7.63 -4.19 10.15
C SER A 183 -7.64 -4.70 11.59
N ILE A 184 -8.50 -4.15 12.46
CA ILE A 184 -8.71 -4.65 13.83
C ILE A 184 -9.98 -5.49 13.91
N ILE A 185 -11.11 -4.93 13.44
CA ILE A 185 -12.44 -5.53 13.65
C ILE A 185 -12.60 -6.82 12.84
N LEU A 186 -12.17 -6.82 11.58
CA LEU A 186 -12.38 -7.94 10.67
C LEU A 186 -11.53 -9.18 11.03
N PRO A 187 -10.22 -9.06 11.35
CA PRO A 187 -9.44 -10.20 11.80
C PRO A 187 -9.89 -10.68 13.18
N LEU A 188 -10.31 -9.76 14.07
CA LEU A 188 -10.85 -10.13 15.37
C LEU A 188 -12.09 -11.02 15.24
N LEU A 189 -13.02 -10.66 14.33
CA LEU A 189 -14.20 -11.46 14.07
C LEU A 189 -13.83 -12.86 13.58
N MET A 190 -12.86 -12.96 12.67
CA MET A 190 -12.34 -14.25 12.20
C MET A 190 -11.74 -15.08 13.34
N VAL A 191 -10.89 -14.47 14.19
CA VAL A 191 -10.27 -15.15 15.32
C VAL A 191 -11.34 -15.64 16.30
N VAL A 192 -12.36 -14.84 16.61
CA VAL A 192 -13.45 -15.26 17.49
C VAL A 192 -14.15 -16.51 16.97
N VAL A 193 -14.49 -16.57 15.68
CA VAL A 193 -15.17 -17.73 15.10
C VAL A 193 -14.26 -18.96 15.09
N THR A 194 -13.05 -18.79 14.56
CA THR A 194 -12.16 -19.93 14.27
C THR A 194 -11.43 -20.47 15.50
N TYR A 195 -11.08 -19.62 16.47
CA TYR A 195 -10.34 -20.03 17.67
C TYR A 195 -11.10 -21.06 18.51
N PHE A 196 -12.39 -20.81 18.73
CA PHE A 196 -13.24 -21.71 19.51
C PHE A 196 -13.67 -22.95 18.71
N ALA A 197 -13.81 -22.85 17.39
CA ALA A 197 -14.16 -23.98 16.53
C ALA A 197 -13.02 -25.03 16.44
N ILE A 198 -11.77 -24.57 16.37
CA ILE A 198 -10.58 -25.44 16.32
C ILE A 198 -10.36 -26.17 17.66
N GLY A 199 -10.70 -25.55 18.79
CA GLY A 199 -10.37 -26.08 20.11
C GLY A 199 -8.92 -25.78 20.53
N LEU A 200 -8.47 -24.55 20.28
CA LEU A 200 -7.22 -24.02 20.85
C LEU A 200 -7.35 -23.84 22.38
N GLN A 201 -6.25 -23.55 23.07
CA GLN A 201 -6.26 -23.41 24.54
C GLN A 201 -7.25 -22.35 25.03
N VAL A 202 -8.36 -22.75 25.66
CA VAL A 202 -9.41 -21.83 26.11
C VAL A 202 -9.01 -21.11 27.40
N ALA A 203 -8.10 -20.15 27.28
CA ALA A 203 -7.68 -19.24 28.35
C ALA A 203 -7.67 -17.80 27.83
N ALA A 204 -8.08 -16.84 28.66
CA ALA A 204 -8.31 -15.46 28.24
C ALA A 204 -7.02 -14.79 27.75
N ASP A 205 -5.91 -14.97 28.47
CA ASP A 205 -4.58 -14.48 28.10
C ASP A 205 -4.14 -15.03 26.74
N LYS A 206 -4.31 -16.34 26.51
CA LYS A 206 -3.96 -17.03 25.26
C LYS A 206 -4.79 -16.52 24.08
N PHE A 207 -6.09 -16.32 24.28
CA PHE A 207 -6.97 -15.78 23.27
C PHE A 207 -6.56 -14.36 22.85
N PHE A 208 -6.34 -13.45 23.82
CA PHE A 208 -5.98 -12.06 23.49
C PHE A 208 -4.61 -11.95 22.83
N LEU A 209 -3.62 -12.76 23.25
CA LEU A 209 -2.32 -12.81 22.58
C LEU A 209 -2.44 -13.32 21.14
N CYS A 210 -3.30 -14.32 20.90
CA CYS A 210 -3.60 -14.80 19.56
C CYS A 210 -4.25 -13.69 18.71
N ALA A 211 -5.31 -13.06 19.22
CA ALA A 211 -6.03 -11.99 18.53
C ALA A 211 -5.12 -10.81 18.17
N ILE A 212 -4.32 -10.32 19.12
CA ILE A 212 -3.37 -9.22 18.88
C ILE A 212 -2.35 -9.60 17.80
N THR A 213 -1.82 -10.82 17.84
CA THR A 213 -0.84 -11.30 16.85
C THR A 213 -1.45 -11.35 15.46
N VAL A 214 -2.67 -11.87 15.32
CA VAL A 214 -3.39 -11.93 14.03
C VAL A 214 -3.74 -10.53 13.51
N ILE A 215 -4.19 -9.62 14.37
CA ILE A 215 -4.44 -8.21 14.03
C ILE A 215 -3.15 -7.53 13.54
N LEU A 216 -2.01 -7.76 14.20
CA LEU A 216 -0.74 -7.18 13.76
C LEU A 216 -0.34 -7.67 12.37
N GLN A 217 -0.57 -8.95 12.06
CA GLN A 217 -0.31 -9.48 10.72
C GLN A 217 -1.21 -8.85 9.66
N ALA A 218 -2.48 -8.60 9.98
CA ALA A 218 -3.40 -7.89 9.10
C ALA A 218 -2.92 -6.44 8.83
N ILE A 219 -2.49 -5.72 9.86
CA ILE A 219 -1.93 -4.36 9.75
C ILE A 219 -0.63 -4.34 8.93
N CYS A 220 0.24 -5.32 9.14
CA CYS A 220 1.47 -5.48 8.37
C CYS A 220 1.17 -5.78 6.90
N GLY A 221 0.21 -6.67 6.61
CA GLY A 221 -0.28 -6.93 5.24
C GLY A 221 -0.85 -5.66 4.59
N ALA A 222 -1.69 -4.92 5.33
CA ALA A 222 -2.26 -3.66 4.87
C ALA A 222 -1.18 -2.64 4.45
N ALA A 223 -0.14 -2.49 5.27
CA ALA A 223 0.99 -1.61 4.99
C ALA A 223 1.78 -2.06 3.75
N LEU A 224 1.99 -3.37 3.58
CA LEU A 224 2.67 -3.94 2.42
C LEU A 224 1.88 -3.72 1.12
N GLY A 225 0.56 -3.90 1.15
CA GLY A 225 -0.33 -3.59 0.03
C GLY A 225 -0.27 -2.11 -0.38
N LEU A 226 -0.29 -1.22 0.63
CA LEU A 226 -0.16 0.21 0.40
C LEU A 226 1.22 0.57 -0.19
N PHE A 227 2.30 -0.03 0.31
CA PHE A 227 3.63 0.15 -0.24
C PHE A 227 3.74 -0.31 -1.70
N ALA A 228 3.21 -1.49 -2.03
CA ALA A 228 3.22 -2.03 -3.38
C ALA A 228 2.43 -1.13 -4.35
N SER A 229 1.24 -0.69 -3.96
CA SER A 229 0.40 0.20 -4.79
C SER A 229 1.03 1.58 -5.06
N CYS A 230 1.92 2.06 -4.20
CA CYS A 230 2.68 3.29 -4.42
C CYS A 230 3.92 3.08 -5.29
N THR A 231 4.47 1.87 -5.31
CA THR A 231 5.74 1.56 -5.97
C THR A 231 5.55 1.30 -7.47
N PHE A 232 4.48 0.60 -7.85
CA PHE A 232 4.22 0.20 -9.23
C PHE A 232 3.16 1.08 -9.90
N LYS A 233 3.38 1.42 -11.18
CA LYS A 233 2.41 2.18 -11.97
C LYS A 233 1.26 1.32 -12.48
N ASP A 234 1.57 0.08 -12.86
CA ASP A 234 0.62 -0.91 -13.36
C ASP A 234 0.16 -1.82 -12.21
N ILE A 235 -1.16 -2.00 -12.09
CA ILE A 235 -1.77 -2.85 -11.07
C ILE A 235 -1.44 -4.33 -11.26
N ASN A 236 -1.31 -4.81 -12.50
CA ASN A 236 -0.99 -6.21 -12.79
C ASN A 236 0.42 -6.55 -12.32
N VAL A 237 1.38 -5.64 -12.54
CA VAL A 237 2.75 -5.78 -12.03
C VAL A 237 2.76 -5.78 -10.50
N ALA A 238 1.97 -4.91 -9.88
CA ALA A 238 1.84 -4.86 -8.42
C ALA A 238 1.25 -6.18 -7.87
N HIS A 239 0.23 -6.74 -8.51
CA HIS A 239 -0.37 -8.03 -8.15
C HIS A 239 0.58 -9.20 -8.32
N ALA A 240 1.45 -9.19 -9.33
CA ALA A 240 2.49 -10.20 -9.50
C ALA A 240 3.61 -10.06 -8.46
N PHE A 241 3.93 -8.83 -8.04
CA PHE A 241 5.01 -8.55 -7.10
C PHE A 241 4.71 -8.99 -5.67
N VAL A 242 3.51 -8.73 -5.15
CA VAL A 242 3.14 -9.08 -3.76
C VAL A 242 3.37 -10.57 -3.43
N PRO A 243 2.86 -11.56 -4.20
CA PRO A 243 3.07 -12.96 -3.89
C PRO A 243 4.53 -13.36 -4.13
N MET A 244 5.18 -12.81 -5.17
CA MET A 244 6.62 -13.02 -5.40
C MET A 244 7.46 -12.61 -4.19
N PHE A 245 7.08 -11.52 -3.50
CA PHE A 245 7.76 -11.05 -2.31
C PHE A 245 7.37 -11.84 -1.04
N LEU A 246 6.08 -12.18 -0.89
CA LEU A 246 5.57 -12.86 0.31
C LEU A 246 5.94 -14.36 0.35
N LEU A 247 6.00 -15.06 -0.77
CA LEU A 247 6.26 -16.50 -0.82
C LEU A 247 7.64 -16.89 -0.24
N PRO A 248 8.76 -16.23 -0.58
CA PRO A 248 10.03 -16.49 0.08
C PRO A 248 9.97 -16.24 1.59
N LEU A 249 9.33 -15.13 2.02
CA LEU A 249 9.19 -14.80 3.44
C LEU A 249 8.34 -15.83 4.20
N MET A 250 7.37 -16.45 3.52
CA MET A 250 6.54 -17.52 4.02
C MET A 250 7.36 -18.80 4.28
N ILE A 251 8.32 -19.14 3.42
CA ILE A 251 9.21 -20.31 3.62
C ILE A 251 10.05 -20.13 4.89
N PHE A 252 10.54 -18.92 5.15
CA PHE A 252 11.33 -18.59 6.35
C PHE A 252 10.49 -18.30 7.60
N SER A 253 9.21 -18.67 7.62
CA SER A 253 8.32 -18.49 8.78
C SER A 253 8.65 -19.40 9.98
N GLY A 254 9.33 -20.53 9.74
CA GLY A 254 9.68 -21.53 10.75
C GLY A 254 8.81 -22.79 10.75
N LEU A 255 7.78 -22.88 9.90
CA LEU A 255 7.04 -24.13 9.68
C LEU A 255 7.71 -25.03 8.62
N PHE A 256 8.01 -24.47 7.44
CA PHE A 256 8.51 -25.25 6.30
C PHE A 256 9.96 -25.70 6.42
N VAL A 257 10.78 -24.86 7.06
CA VAL A 257 12.20 -25.10 7.23
C VAL A 257 12.58 -24.79 8.66
N ASN A 258 13.32 -25.72 9.28
CA ASN A 258 13.88 -25.49 10.59
C ASN A 258 14.95 -24.38 10.51
N LEU A 259 14.67 -23.24 11.15
CA LEU A 259 15.48 -22.02 11.06
C LEU A 259 16.93 -22.20 11.55
N SER A 260 17.19 -23.19 12.40
CA SER A 260 18.53 -23.54 12.89
C SER A 260 19.39 -24.26 11.86
N GLN A 261 18.76 -24.97 10.91
CA GLN A 261 19.43 -25.80 9.90
C GLN A 261 19.68 -25.06 8.58
N VAL A 262 19.06 -23.88 8.41
CA VAL A 262 19.25 -23.03 7.22
C VAL A 262 20.72 -22.56 7.14
N GLN A 263 21.32 -22.64 5.95
CA GLN A 263 22.68 -22.19 5.69
C GLN A 263 22.88 -20.70 6.04
N ALA A 264 24.04 -20.37 6.63
CA ALA A 264 24.30 -19.04 7.20
C ALA A 264 24.12 -17.88 6.20
N TRP A 265 24.42 -18.09 4.92
CA TRP A 265 24.36 -17.05 3.89
C TRP A 265 22.93 -16.60 3.52
N ILE A 266 21.90 -17.44 3.71
CA ILE A 266 20.49 -17.09 3.46
C ILE A 266 19.69 -16.93 4.75
N ARG A 267 20.25 -17.39 5.89
CA ARG A 267 19.62 -17.37 7.21
C ARG A 267 19.09 -16.00 7.62
N TRP A 268 19.67 -14.90 7.15
CA TRP A 268 19.26 -13.54 7.51
C TRP A 268 17.86 -13.16 7.01
N VAL A 269 17.36 -13.79 5.94
CA VAL A 269 16.03 -13.50 5.36
C VAL A 269 14.91 -13.75 6.37
N GLN A 270 15.11 -14.70 7.29
CA GLN A 270 14.15 -14.98 8.35
C GLN A 270 13.82 -13.75 9.21
N TRP A 271 14.77 -12.83 9.39
CA TRP A 271 14.57 -11.65 10.25
C TRP A 271 13.74 -10.56 9.59
N ILE A 272 13.53 -10.65 8.27
CA ILE A 272 12.72 -9.71 7.49
C ILE A 272 11.26 -10.18 7.41
N SER A 273 10.98 -11.45 7.67
CA SER A 273 9.64 -12.02 7.52
C SER A 273 8.74 -11.64 8.69
N PRO A 274 7.66 -10.85 8.49
CA PRO A 274 6.66 -10.61 9.54
C PRO A 274 5.92 -11.88 9.92
N MET A 275 5.75 -12.80 8.96
CA MET A 275 5.07 -14.08 9.16
C MET A 275 5.84 -14.98 10.13
N LYS A 276 7.18 -14.91 10.14
CA LYS A 276 8.00 -15.63 11.12
C LYS A 276 7.62 -15.22 12.54
N TYR A 277 7.70 -13.93 12.84
CA TYR A 277 7.41 -13.44 14.19
C TYR A 277 5.97 -13.75 14.61
N GLY A 278 5.02 -13.60 13.68
CA GLY A 278 3.62 -13.96 13.93
C GLY A 278 3.43 -15.45 14.24
N TYR A 279 4.02 -16.33 13.42
CA TYR A 279 3.94 -17.77 13.61
C TYR A 279 4.60 -18.22 14.92
N VAL A 280 5.83 -17.76 15.21
CA VAL A 280 6.54 -18.10 16.44
C VAL A 280 5.77 -17.63 17.68
N ALA A 281 5.17 -16.43 17.63
CA ALA A 281 4.34 -15.91 18.72
C ALA A 281 3.12 -16.81 18.97
N LEU A 282 2.39 -17.20 17.92
CA LEU A 282 1.22 -18.06 18.05
C LEU A 282 1.56 -19.47 18.55
N ILE A 283 2.62 -20.08 18.02
CA ILE A 283 3.05 -21.42 18.43
C ILE A 283 3.47 -21.41 19.91
N LYS A 284 4.31 -20.47 20.32
CA LYS A 284 4.71 -20.39 21.73
C LYS A 284 3.53 -20.10 22.63
N ASN A 285 2.59 -19.26 22.19
CA ASN A 285 1.37 -19.01 22.93
C ASN A 285 0.54 -20.28 23.13
N GLU A 286 0.33 -21.07 22.08
CA GLU A 286 -0.53 -22.27 22.10
C GLU A 286 0.07 -23.46 22.86
N PHE A 287 1.37 -23.72 22.70
CA PHE A 287 1.99 -24.91 23.30
C PHE A 287 2.48 -24.68 24.74
N THR A 288 2.73 -23.43 25.17
CA THR A 288 3.13 -23.17 26.57
C THR A 288 1.99 -23.53 27.53
N GLY A 289 2.27 -24.43 28.48
CA GLY A 289 1.27 -24.95 29.42
C GLY A 289 0.29 -25.97 28.82
N LEU A 290 0.53 -26.46 27.58
CA LEU A 290 -0.21 -27.57 27.00
C LEU A 290 0.54 -28.88 27.27
N ASP A 291 -0.20 -29.92 27.65
CA ASP A 291 0.31 -31.29 27.67
C ASP A 291 -0.36 -32.07 26.53
N ILE A 292 0.45 -32.57 25.59
CA ILE A 292 -0.02 -33.42 24.50
C ILE A 292 0.57 -34.81 24.73
N GLY A 293 -0.27 -35.78 25.10
CA GLY A 293 0.15 -37.18 25.23
C GLY A 293 1.23 -37.43 26.29
N GLY A 294 1.31 -36.61 27.35
CA GLY A 294 2.31 -36.71 28.41
C GLY A 294 3.61 -35.95 28.12
N VAL A 295 3.66 -35.19 27.01
CA VAL A 295 4.80 -34.35 26.63
C VAL A 295 4.44 -32.88 26.87
N PRO A 296 5.16 -32.18 27.77
CA PRO A 296 5.01 -30.75 27.95
C PRO A 296 5.34 -29.99 26.66
N GLY A 297 4.48 -29.04 26.28
CA GLY A 297 4.64 -28.28 25.05
C GLY A 297 5.95 -27.48 24.96
N GLU A 298 6.61 -27.17 26.08
CA GLU A 298 7.93 -26.54 26.06
C GLU A 298 9.00 -27.41 25.41
N GLN A 299 8.91 -28.74 25.53
CA GLN A 299 9.86 -29.67 24.91
C GLN A 299 9.65 -29.75 23.39
N LEU A 300 8.44 -29.45 22.91
CA LEU A 300 8.12 -29.42 21.49
C LEU A 300 8.81 -28.25 20.76
N PHE A 301 9.21 -27.19 21.48
CA PHE A 301 9.94 -26.08 20.87
C PHE A 301 11.30 -26.50 20.31
N GLY A 302 11.98 -27.46 20.94
CA GLY A 302 13.22 -28.04 20.42
C GLY A 302 12.99 -28.82 19.14
N GLN A 303 11.95 -29.66 19.13
CA GLN A 303 11.56 -30.46 17.96
C GLN A 303 11.16 -29.58 16.78
N LEU A 304 10.45 -28.46 17.04
CA LEU A 304 10.05 -27.49 16.04
C LEU A 304 11.18 -26.51 15.63
N GLY A 305 12.34 -26.54 16.29
CA GLY A 305 13.46 -25.63 16.01
C GLY A 305 13.23 -24.17 16.43
N LEU A 306 12.42 -23.94 17.47
CA LEU A 306 11.96 -22.62 17.90
C LEU A 306 12.53 -22.15 19.25
N GLU A 307 13.39 -22.93 19.92
CA GLU A 307 13.96 -22.60 21.23
C GLU A 307 14.64 -21.21 21.25
N GLY A 308 15.47 -20.90 20.25
CA GLY A 308 16.21 -19.63 20.15
C GLY A 308 15.44 -18.43 19.62
N GLN A 309 14.13 -18.55 19.35
CA GLN A 309 13.36 -17.53 18.61
C GLN A 309 12.66 -16.48 19.51
N GLY A 310 13.13 -16.27 20.74
CA GLY A 310 12.60 -15.26 21.66
C GLY A 310 11.23 -15.60 22.26
N SER A 311 10.75 -14.80 23.23
CA SER A 311 9.43 -15.02 23.87
C SER A 311 8.27 -14.52 23.00
N VAL A 312 7.04 -14.84 23.38
CA VAL A 312 5.83 -14.35 22.69
C VAL A 312 5.83 -12.82 22.60
N ALA A 313 6.13 -12.13 23.71
CA ALA A 313 6.17 -10.67 23.77
C ALA A 313 7.24 -10.07 22.83
N VAL A 314 8.44 -10.66 22.76
CA VAL A 314 9.51 -10.17 21.87
C VAL A 314 9.08 -10.28 20.41
N ASN A 315 8.41 -11.36 20.03
CA ASN A 315 7.91 -11.54 18.67
C ASN A 315 6.78 -10.56 18.34
N ILE A 316 5.87 -10.29 19.28
CA ILE A 316 4.81 -9.27 19.11
C ILE A 316 5.42 -7.86 18.94
N ILE A 317 6.43 -7.52 19.75
CA ILE A 317 7.16 -6.23 19.63
C ILE A 317 7.89 -6.15 18.30
N ALA A 318 8.51 -7.24 17.84
CA ALA A 318 9.16 -7.30 16.54
C ALA A 318 8.14 -7.11 15.39
N CYS A 319 6.96 -7.74 15.48
CA CYS A 319 5.85 -7.49 14.55
C CYS A 319 5.44 -6.02 14.53
N LEU A 320 5.25 -5.40 15.70
CA LEU A 320 4.90 -3.98 15.82
C LEU A 320 5.96 -3.09 15.15
N GLY A 321 7.25 -3.32 15.44
CA GLY A 321 8.36 -2.60 14.82
C GLY A 321 8.38 -2.75 13.31
N TYR A 322 8.13 -3.95 12.81
CA TYR A 322 8.05 -4.22 11.37
C TYR A 322 6.84 -3.54 10.71
N CYS A 323 5.67 -3.57 11.35
CA CYS A 323 4.51 -2.87 10.84
C CYS A 323 4.77 -1.36 10.77
N ILE A 324 5.38 -0.74 11.80
CA ILE A 324 5.78 0.67 11.76
C ILE A 324 6.74 0.95 10.59
N LEU A 325 7.75 0.08 10.40
CA LEU A 325 8.69 0.19 9.29
C LEU A 325 7.98 0.15 7.93
N LEU A 326 7.04 -0.78 7.74
CA LEU A 326 6.26 -0.86 6.50
C LEU A 326 5.35 0.35 6.28
N TRP A 327 4.74 0.89 7.33
CA TRP A 327 3.95 2.12 7.23
C TRP A 327 4.83 3.33 6.85
N ILE A 328 6.04 3.43 7.40
CA ILE A 328 7.02 4.44 6.98
C ILE A 328 7.43 4.22 5.52
N ALA A 329 7.69 2.97 5.10
CA ALA A 329 8.00 2.64 3.73
C ALA A 329 6.87 3.00 2.76
N ALA A 330 5.61 2.75 3.15
CA ALA A 330 4.44 3.13 2.39
C ALA A 330 4.32 4.66 2.24
N TYR A 331 4.58 5.42 3.31
CA TYR A 331 4.64 6.88 3.25
C TYR A 331 5.75 7.38 2.31
N MET A 332 6.95 6.80 2.40
CA MET A 332 8.07 7.13 1.51
C MET A 332 7.75 6.79 0.05
N GLY A 333 7.07 5.66 -0.21
CA GLY A 333 6.59 5.28 -1.52
C GLY A 333 5.63 6.32 -2.10
N LEU A 334 4.65 6.74 -1.30
CA LEU A 334 3.69 7.78 -1.70
C LEU A 334 4.38 9.13 -1.95
N TRP A 335 5.36 9.51 -1.12
CA TRP A 335 6.15 10.73 -1.31
C TRP A 335 6.95 10.69 -2.61
N LYS A 336 7.61 9.56 -2.91
CA LYS A 336 8.39 9.38 -4.15
C LYS A 336 7.50 9.45 -5.39
N LEU A 337 6.33 8.83 -5.35
CA LEU A 337 5.34 8.87 -6.42
C LEU A 337 4.95 10.32 -6.75
N VAL A 338 4.64 11.11 -5.72
CA VAL A 338 4.31 12.52 -5.87
C VAL A 338 5.50 13.36 -6.37
N ALA A 339 6.71 13.07 -5.92
CA ALA A 339 7.92 13.79 -6.33
C ALA A 339 8.23 13.55 -7.82
N SER A 340 8.08 12.32 -8.29
CA SER A 340 8.28 11.93 -9.71
C SER A 340 7.28 12.64 -10.63
N SER A 341 6.00 12.73 -10.24
CA SER A 341 4.98 13.45 -11.02
C SER A 341 5.28 14.95 -11.16
N ARG A 342 5.98 15.57 -10.20
CA ARG A 342 6.41 16.98 -10.34
C ARG A 342 7.57 17.13 -11.31
N GLN A 343 8.51 16.20 -11.33
CA GLN A 343 9.66 16.24 -12.24
C GLN A 343 9.24 16.08 -13.69
N SER A 344 8.29 15.19 -13.99
CA SER A 344 7.77 15.00 -15.36
C SER A 344 7.04 16.24 -15.90
N ILE A 345 6.33 16.97 -15.03
CA ILE A 345 5.68 18.24 -15.42
C ILE A 345 6.75 19.31 -15.70
N LYS A 346 7.83 19.37 -14.91
CA LYS A 346 8.91 20.33 -15.14
C LYS A 346 9.65 20.06 -16.45
N SER A 347 9.97 18.79 -16.76
CA SER A 347 10.66 18.45 -18.01
C SER A 347 9.80 18.74 -19.25
N ARG A 348 8.48 18.48 -19.20
CA ARG A 348 7.53 18.86 -20.26
C ARG A 348 7.35 20.37 -20.47
N LYS A 349 7.71 21.19 -19.48
CA LYS A 349 7.70 22.66 -19.63
C LYS A 349 9.04 23.19 -20.15
N GLN A 350 10.09 22.39 -20.15
CA GLN A 350 11.44 22.75 -20.57
C GLN A 350 11.79 22.23 -21.98
N ALA A 351 11.16 21.13 -22.40
CA ALA A 351 11.08 20.69 -23.80
C ALA A 351 9.93 21.41 -24.50
#